data_AF-A0A541C107-F1
#
_entry.id   AF-A0A541C107-F1
#
_cell.length_a   1.000
_cell.length_b   1.000
_cell.length_c   1.000
_cell.angle_alpha   90.00
_cell.angle_beta   90.00
_cell.angle_gamma   90.00
#
_symmetry.space_group_name_H-M   'P 1'
#
loop_
_entity.id
_entity.type
_entity.pdbx_description
1 polymer ?
#
loop_
_entity_poly.entity_id
_entity_poly.type
_entity_poly.pdbx_seq_one_letter_code
_entity_poly.pdbx_strand_id
1 'polypeptide(L)'
;MARLVIVSNRVPVPRPRERPQAGGLAVALKEALATREALWFGWSGQTGPQTGGASAIVTVGQTTFATIDLTAEDYRLYYTGFSNGMLWPLLHYRMGLAEFRREEWEGYRRVNAAFAQALVPLLREDDTIWIHDFHLFPLAAALRAAGARQRIGFFLHVPFPPLPLFRALPQCNILLRELAACDLVGTQTETDAANLREALRSAGFDVPVRAFPIGIDAEEFAREAERAVRGPEARRLAGSLGGRALILGVDRLDYSKGLPQRLRGFAALLRRFPEHRGRVTLLQVAPVSRGDVVQYRALRRELDELAGRINGEHGDIDWVPVRWMTRAVPRATLAGFHRLARVGLVTPMRDGMNLVAKEFVAAQDAADPGVLVLSCFAGAAEELRGAILVNPHDPDEIAEGLNAALVMPASERRARWTGDIAVLRRNSAAAWAEGFLAALAEHAAEPARAGGW
;
A
#
# COMPACT_ATOMS: atom_id res chain seq x y z
N MET A 1 6.28 -22.42 -18.79
CA MET A 1 5.40 -22.09 -17.65
C MET A 1 4.15 -21.45 -18.21
N ALA A 2 2.99 -21.65 -17.58
CA ALA A 2 1.77 -20.93 -17.92
C ALA A 2 2.01 -19.41 -17.88
N ARG A 3 1.40 -18.68 -18.81
CA ARG A 3 1.45 -17.21 -18.81
C ARG A 3 0.72 -16.66 -17.59
N LEU A 4 1.31 -15.64 -16.96
CA LEU A 4 0.74 -14.98 -15.78
C LEU A 4 -0.14 -13.80 -16.23
N VAL A 5 -1.40 -13.80 -15.83
CA VAL A 5 -2.35 -12.72 -16.10
C VAL A 5 -2.57 -11.92 -14.82
N ILE A 6 -1.88 -10.79 -14.68
CA ILE A 6 -2.05 -9.86 -13.57
C ILE A 6 -3.23 -8.95 -13.87
N VAL A 7 -4.18 -8.85 -12.92
CA VAL A 7 -5.29 -7.92 -13.01
C VAL A 7 -5.28 -6.97 -11.83
N SER A 8 -5.17 -5.68 -12.08
CA SER A 8 -5.22 -4.66 -11.03
C SER A 8 -6.11 -3.50 -11.46
N ASN A 9 -6.58 -2.72 -10.49
CA ASN A 9 -7.44 -1.57 -10.80
C ASN A 9 -6.79 -0.65 -11.84
N ARG A 10 -5.52 -0.27 -11.67
CA ARG A 10 -4.78 0.60 -12.61
C ARG A 10 -3.55 -0.11 -13.15
N VAL A 11 -3.25 0.11 -14.43
CA VAL A 11 -2.07 -0.44 -15.12
C VAL A 11 -1.01 0.64 -15.33
N PRO A 12 0.27 0.39 -14.99
CA PRO A 12 1.36 1.33 -15.23
C PRO A 12 1.90 1.20 -16.65
N VAL A 13 1.09 1.56 -17.66
CA VAL A 13 1.51 1.43 -19.07
C VAL A 13 2.80 2.22 -19.31
N PRO A 14 3.89 1.60 -19.79
CA PRO A 14 5.13 2.29 -20.09
C PRO A 14 4.90 3.34 -21.19
N ARG A 15 5.18 4.62 -20.91
CA ARG A 15 5.14 5.67 -21.93
C ARG A 15 6.56 5.91 -22.46
N PRO A 16 6.79 5.98 -23.79
CA PRO A 16 8.13 6.08 -24.40
C PRO A 16 8.98 7.29 -23.95
N ARG A 17 8.41 8.28 -23.26
CA ARG A 17 9.07 9.53 -22.84
C ARG A 17 8.95 9.84 -21.35
N GLU A 18 8.31 8.99 -20.55
CA GLU A 18 8.17 9.20 -19.12
C GLU A 18 8.93 8.12 -18.35
N ARG A 19 9.67 8.52 -17.31
CA ARG A 19 10.22 7.55 -16.36
C ARG A 19 9.04 6.75 -15.79
N PRO A 20 9.13 5.42 -15.71
CA PRO A 20 8.04 4.59 -15.21
C PRO A 20 7.57 5.13 -13.85
N GLN A 21 6.28 5.46 -13.74
CA GLN A 21 5.65 5.73 -12.45
C GLN A 21 5.60 4.41 -11.70
N ALA A 22 6.62 4.16 -10.89
CA ALA A 22 6.70 3.00 -10.03
C ALA A 22 5.61 3.10 -8.94
N GLY A 23 4.42 2.55 -9.22
CA GLY A 23 3.47 2.19 -8.18
C GLY A 23 4.00 1.01 -7.37
N GLY A 24 3.66 0.92 -6.08
CA GLY A 24 4.18 -0.14 -5.19
C GLY A 24 3.98 -1.56 -5.73
N LEU A 25 2.83 -1.81 -6.39
CA LEU A 25 2.55 -3.11 -7.04
C LEU A 25 3.47 -3.41 -8.22
N ALA A 26 3.79 -2.41 -9.05
CA ALA A 26 4.68 -2.58 -10.21
C ALA A 26 6.11 -2.89 -9.81
N VAL A 27 6.57 -2.27 -8.71
CA VAL A 27 7.87 -2.60 -8.12
C VAL A 27 7.85 -4.02 -7.57
N ALA A 28 6.80 -4.39 -6.82
CA ALA A 28 6.71 -5.71 -6.20
C ALA A 28 6.62 -6.86 -7.23
N LEU A 29 5.96 -6.64 -8.37
CA LEU A 29 5.80 -7.64 -9.42
C LEU A 29 6.94 -7.70 -10.43
N LYS A 30 7.93 -6.80 -10.35
CA LYS A 30 9.02 -6.66 -11.33
C LYS A 30 9.71 -8.00 -11.63
N GLU A 31 10.04 -8.76 -10.59
CA GLU A 31 10.76 -10.04 -10.74
C GLU A 31 9.84 -11.18 -11.22
N ALA A 32 8.59 -11.21 -10.74
CA ALA A 32 7.58 -12.15 -11.23
C ALA A 32 7.30 -11.95 -12.73
N LEU A 33 7.34 -10.71 -13.21
CA LEU A 33 7.17 -10.34 -14.62
C LEU A 33 8.42 -10.60 -15.48
N ALA A 34 9.62 -10.58 -14.90
CA ALA A 34 10.87 -10.76 -15.64
C ALA A 34 11.16 -12.21 -16.01
N THR A 35 10.55 -13.17 -15.31
CA THR A 35 10.86 -14.61 -15.41
C THR A 35 9.89 -15.40 -16.28
N ARG A 36 8.82 -14.77 -16.80
CA ARG A 36 7.76 -15.44 -17.57
C ARG A 36 7.03 -14.47 -18.49
N GLU A 37 6.37 -15.02 -19.51
CA GLU A 37 5.38 -14.26 -20.29
C GLU A 37 4.24 -13.79 -19.36
N ALA A 38 3.86 -12.52 -19.50
CA ALA A 38 2.82 -11.93 -18.66
C ALA A 38 1.85 -11.03 -19.45
N LEU A 39 0.60 -11.03 -19.03
CA LEU A 39 -0.42 -10.05 -19.42
C LEU A 39 -0.78 -9.23 -18.18
N TRP A 40 -0.61 -7.91 -18.24
CA TRP A 40 -1.11 -7.00 -17.20
C TRP A 40 -2.35 -6.26 -17.71
N PHE A 41 -3.50 -6.60 -17.15
CA PHE A 41 -4.79 -6.04 -17.51
C PHE A 41 -5.37 -5.09 -16.43
N GLY A 42 -6.08 -4.04 -16.85
CA GLY A 42 -6.82 -3.15 -15.95
C GLY A 42 -7.18 -1.78 -16.53
N TRP A 43 -7.49 -0.80 -15.68
CA TRP A 43 -7.83 0.56 -16.13
C TRP A 43 -6.59 1.33 -16.61
N SER A 44 -6.74 2.07 -17.70
CA SER A 44 -5.72 2.97 -18.27
C SER A 44 -5.39 4.17 -17.35
N GLY A 45 -6.32 4.55 -16.46
CA GLY A 45 -6.27 5.82 -15.73
C GLY A 45 -6.99 6.97 -16.43
N GLN A 46 -7.63 6.74 -17.58
CA GLN A 46 -8.38 7.73 -18.35
C GLN A 46 -9.88 7.45 -18.36
N THR A 47 -10.67 8.50 -18.56
CA THR A 47 -12.11 8.35 -18.83
C THR A 47 -12.37 8.31 -20.33
N GLY A 48 -13.26 7.44 -20.78
CA GLY A 48 -13.68 7.28 -22.17
C GLY A 48 -15.21 7.32 -22.35
N PRO A 49 -15.70 7.21 -23.59
CA PRO A 49 -17.14 7.25 -23.89
C PRO A 49 -17.88 5.97 -23.45
N GLN A 50 -17.17 4.85 -23.31
CA GLN A 50 -17.74 3.56 -22.94
C GLN A 50 -16.81 2.82 -21.98
N THR A 51 -17.39 2.22 -20.94
CA THR A 51 -16.67 1.35 -20.00
C THR A 51 -16.35 0.01 -20.65
N GLY A 52 -15.09 -0.42 -20.54
CA GLY A 52 -14.63 -1.67 -21.15
C GLY A 52 -14.19 -1.53 -22.61
N GLY A 53 -14.28 -0.33 -23.19
CA GLY A 53 -13.66 -0.05 -24.49
C GLY A 53 -12.15 -0.29 -24.43
N ALA A 54 -11.63 -1.14 -25.31
CA ALA A 54 -10.20 -1.40 -25.40
C ALA A 54 -9.47 -0.09 -25.74
N SER A 55 -8.63 0.36 -24.82
CA SER A 55 -7.93 1.65 -24.93
C SER A 55 -6.54 1.47 -25.52
N ALA A 56 -5.82 0.43 -25.09
CA ALA A 56 -4.49 0.12 -25.63
C ALA A 56 -4.08 -1.33 -25.35
N ILE A 57 -3.35 -1.95 -26.29
CA ILE A 57 -2.57 -3.16 -26.06
C ILE A 57 -1.13 -2.86 -26.48
N VAL A 58 -0.20 -2.91 -25.53
CA VAL A 58 1.21 -2.58 -25.76
C VAL A 58 2.09 -3.67 -25.17
N THR A 59 3.03 -4.20 -25.94
CA THR A 59 3.97 -5.22 -25.47
C THR A 59 5.35 -4.58 -25.26
N VAL A 60 5.91 -4.76 -24.06
CA VAL A 60 7.27 -4.33 -23.70
C VAL A 60 8.01 -5.53 -23.10
N GLY A 61 9.06 -5.97 -23.79
CA GLY A 61 9.76 -7.21 -23.41
C GLY A 61 8.81 -8.42 -23.49
N GLN A 62 8.69 -9.15 -22.37
CA GLN A 62 7.80 -10.32 -22.25
C GLN A 62 6.43 -9.99 -21.63
N THR A 63 6.14 -8.71 -21.38
CA THR A 63 4.89 -8.26 -20.76
C THR A 63 4.02 -7.52 -21.76
N THR A 64 2.81 -8.03 -21.98
CA THR A 64 1.74 -7.32 -22.68
C THR A 64 0.90 -6.56 -21.67
N PHE A 65 0.71 -5.26 -21.88
CA PHE A 65 -0.18 -4.40 -21.10
C PHE A 65 -1.46 -4.21 -21.91
N ALA A 66 -2.60 -4.56 -21.34
CA ALA A 66 -3.91 -4.36 -21.95
C ALA A 66 -4.77 -3.48 -21.04
N THR A 67 -5.28 -2.37 -21.56
CA THR A 67 -6.04 -1.42 -20.76
C THR A 67 -7.41 -1.12 -21.31
N ILE A 68 -8.36 -0.92 -20.41
CA ILE A 68 -9.70 -0.41 -20.70
C ILE A 68 -9.86 0.99 -20.13
N ASP A 69 -10.78 1.75 -20.71
CA ASP A 69 -11.25 3.02 -20.15
C ASP A 69 -12.55 2.81 -19.35
N LEU A 70 -12.83 3.77 -18.46
CA LEU A 70 -14.09 3.86 -17.71
C LEU A 70 -14.85 5.09 -18.19
N THR A 71 -16.18 5.05 -18.20
CA THR A 71 -16.93 6.31 -18.31
C THR A 71 -16.67 7.21 -17.09
N ALA A 72 -16.92 8.51 -17.23
CA ALA A 72 -16.83 9.43 -16.09
C ALA A 72 -17.80 9.04 -14.96
N GLU A 73 -18.98 8.52 -15.32
CA GLU A 73 -19.95 8.01 -14.35
C GLU A 73 -19.46 6.75 -13.64
N ASP A 74 -18.93 5.76 -14.37
CA ASP A 74 -18.41 4.54 -13.75
C ASP A 74 -17.17 4.83 -12.92
N TYR A 75 -16.27 5.71 -13.36
CA TYR A 75 -15.18 6.22 -12.52
C TYR A 75 -15.71 6.79 -11.19
N ARG A 76 -16.78 7.59 -11.25
CA ARG A 76 -17.40 8.16 -10.04
C ARG A 76 -17.98 7.07 -9.14
N LEU A 77 -18.82 6.19 -9.68
CA LEU A 77 -19.57 5.19 -8.91
C LEU A 77 -18.68 4.07 -8.36
N TYR A 78 -17.79 3.53 -9.20
CA TYR A 78 -16.92 2.40 -8.84
C TYR A 78 -15.68 2.85 -8.06
N TYR A 79 -14.93 3.85 -8.56
CA TYR A 79 -13.63 4.20 -7.99
C TYR A 79 -13.75 5.20 -6.85
N THR A 80 -14.31 6.38 -7.07
CA THR A 80 -14.45 7.37 -5.99
C THR A 80 -15.56 7.02 -5.00
N GLY A 81 -16.63 6.39 -5.48
CA GLY A 81 -17.80 5.94 -4.73
C GLY A 81 -17.50 4.65 -3.97
N PHE A 82 -17.99 3.50 -4.43
CA PHE A 82 -17.96 2.27 -3.64
C PHE A 82 -16.56 1.85 -3.18
N SER A 83 -15.55 1.88 -4.06
CA SER A 83 -14.18 1.47 -3.69
C SER A 83 -13.58 2.37 -2.60
N ASN A 84 -13.60 3.70 -2.77
CA ASN A 84 -12.89 4.61 -1.87
C ASN A 84 -13.76 5.33 -0.84
N GLY A 85 -15.07 5.39 -1.06
CA GLY A 85 -16.09 5.93 -0.15
C GLY A 85 -16.73 4.88 0.76
N MET A 86 -16.73 3.59 0.38
CA MET A 86 -17.26 2.50 1.22
C MET A 86 -16.18 1.49 1.64
N LEU A 87 -15.53 0.81 0.68
CA LEU A 87 -14.61 -0.29 1.00
C LEU A 87 -13.32 0.20 1.68
N TRP A 88 -12.64 1.22 1.15
CA TRP A 88 -11.42 1.75 1.76
C TRP A 88 -11.60 2.14 3.25
N PRO A 89 -12.57 2.98 3.64
CA PRO A 89 -12.76 3.32 5.05
C PRO A 89 -13.14 2.11 5.89
N LEU A 90 -14.01 1.21 5.42
CA LEU A 90 -14.36 -0.03 6.12
C LEU A 90 -13.13 -0.90 6.40
N LEU A 91 -12.35 -1.21 5.36
CA LEU A 91 -11.17 -2.08 5.44
C LEU A 91 -10.06 -1.47 6.32
N HIS A 92 -10.05 -0.14 6.49
CA HIS A 92 -9.12 0.57 7.37
C HIS A 92 -9.73 0.97 8.73
N TYR A 93 -10.90 0.42 9.08
CA TYR A 93 -11.56 0.54 10.38
C TYR A 93 -12.01 1.96 10.69
N ARG A 94 -12.36 2.70 9.65
CA ARG A 94 -12.84 4.09 9.68
C ARG A 94 -14.32 4.14 9.29
N MET A 95 -15.15 3.34 9.96
CA MET A 95 -16.59 3.26 9.64
C MET A 95 -17.32 4.60 9.68
N GLY A 96 -16.90 5.54 10.54
CA GLY A 96 -17.46 6.89 10.54
C GLY A 96 -17.20 7.71 9.26
N LEU A 97 -16.37 7.20 8.34
CA LEU A 97 -16.11 7.78 7.02
C LEU A 97 -16.72 6.96 5.87
N ALA A 98 -17.31 5.80 6.16
CA ALA A 98 -17.84 4.89 5.15
C ALA A 98 -19.29 5.27 4.79
N GLU A 99 -19.55 5.45 3.50
CA GLU A 99 -20.89 5.76 2.97
C GLU A 99 -21.33 4.67 2.00
N PHE A 100 -22.46 4.02 2.28
CA PHE A 100 -23.07 3.09 1.34
C PHE A 100 -24.12 3.79 0.49
N ARG A 101 -23.97 3.72 -0.83
CA ARG A 101 -24.99 4.12 -1.81
C ARG A 101 -25.26 2.97 -2.77
N ARG A 102 -26.54 2.66 -2.97
CA ARG A 102 -26.93 1.53 -3.83
C ARG A 102 -26.47 1.71 -5.29
N GLU A 103 -26.55 2.92 -5.82
CA GLU A 103 -26.05 3.26 -7.16
C GLU A 103 -24.54 2.97 -7.31
N GLU A 104 -23.75 3.24 -6.28
CA GLU A 104 -22.31 3.01 -6.28
C GLU A 104 -21.99 1.51 -6.22
N TRP A 105 -22.75 0.75 -5.44
CA TRP A 105 -22.69 -0.72 -5.42
C TRP A 105 -23.00 -1.33 -6.79
N GLU A 106 -24.04 -0.85 -7.46
CA GLU A 106 -24.42 -1.31 -8.79
C GLU A 106 -23.34 -0.95 -9.84
N GLY A 107 -22.82 0.28 -9.79
CA GLY A 107 -21.69 0.70 -10.62
C GLY A 107 -20.44 -0.14 -10.37
N TYR A 108 -20.15 -0.48 -9.10
CA TYR A 108 -19.01 -1.31 -8.72
C TYR A 108 -19.04 -2.70 -9.35
N ARG A 109 -20.20 -3.37 -9.29
CA ARG A 109 -20.40 -4.68 -9.92
C ARG A 109 -20.41 -4.59 -11.45
N ARG A 110 -21.03 -3.56 -12.01
CA ARG A 110 -21.05 -3.32 -13.46
C ARG A 110 -19.65 -3.16 -14.03
N VAL A 111 -18.78 -2.38 -13.39
CA VAL A 111 -17.38 -2.23 -13.82
C VAL A 111 -16.63 -3.55 -13.74
N ASN A 112 -16.79 -4.33 -12.67
CA ASN A 112 -16.16 -5.66 -12.56
C ASN A 112 -16.64 -6.63 -13.65
N ALA A 113 -17.92 -6.58 -14.03
CA ALA A 113 -18.43 -7.34 -15.17
C ALA A 113 -17.80 -6.90 -16.50
N ALA A 114 -17.63 -5.59 -16.71
CA ALA A 114 -16.95 -5.06 -17.90
C ALA A 114 -15.46 -5.45 -17.95
N PHE A 115 -14.77 -5.46 -16.81
CA PHE A 115 -13.40 -5.99 -16.70
C PHE A 115 -13.35 -7.45 -17.15
N ALA A 116 -14.26 -8.30 -16.66
CA ALA A 116 -14.32 -9.70 -17.06
C ALA A 116 -14.59 -9.87 -18.56
N GLN A 117 -15.60 -9.17 -19.10
CA GLN A 117 -15.95 -9.21 -20.52
C GLN A 117 -14.79 -8.80 -21.44
N ALA A 118 -14.01 -7.79 -21.05
CA ALA A 118 -12.86 -7.34 -21.83
C ALA A 118 -11.64 -8.25 -21.67
N LEU A 119 -11.47 -8.92 -20.52
CA LEU A 119 -10.34 -9.80 -20.27
C LEU A 119 -10.49 -11.18 -20.92
N VAL A 120 -11.69 -11.77 -20.88
CA VAL A 120 -11.94 -13.15 -21.36
C VAL A 120 -11.42 -13.42 -22.78
N PRO A 121 -11.65 -12.55 -23.78
CA PRO A 121 -11.13 -12.74 -25.14
C PRO A 121 -9.59 -12.77 -25.24
N LEU A 122 -8.89 -12.27 -24.22
CA LEU A 122 -7.43 -12.21 -24.18
C LEU A 122 -6.81 -13.42 -23.48
N LEU A 123 -7.62 -14.27 -22.83
CA LEU A 123 -7.16 -15.40 -22.03
C LEU A 123 -6.82 -16.61 -22.92
N ARG A 124 -5.84 -17.39 -22.46
CA ARG A 124 -5.47 -18.71 -22.99
C ARG A 124 -5.89 -19.79 -21.99
N GLU A 125 -6.03 -21.03 -22.44
CA GLU A 125 -6.51 -22.14 -21.60
C GLU A 125 -5.63 -22.39 -20.37
N ASP A 126 -4.31 -22.24 -20.52
CA ASP A 126 -3.31 -22.54 -19.49
C ASP A 126 -2.96 -21.35 -18.58
N ASP A 127 -3.52 -20.15 -18.85
CA ASP A 127 -3.24 -18.94 -18.09
C ASP A 127 -3.48 -19.12 -16.58
N THR A 128 -2.67 -18.43 -15.78
CA THR A 128 -2.91 -18.27 -14.34
C THR A 128 -3.26 -16.81 -14.06
N ILE A 129 -4.47 -16.56 -13.57
CA ILE A 129 -4.98 -15.22 -13.28
C ILE A 129 -4.67 -14.85 -11.84
N TRP A 130 -4.09 -13.69 -11.63
CA TRP A 130 -3.79 -13.12 -10.32
C TRP A 130 -4.42 -11.73 -10.19
N ILE A 131 -5.50 -11.66 -9.43
CA ILE A 131 -6.29 -10.46 -9.19
C ILE A 131 -5.76 -9.73 -7.97
N HIS A 132 -5.60 -8.40 -8.07
CA HIS A 132 -5.09 -7.58 -6.99
C HIS A 132 -6.10 -6.54 -6.51
N ASP A 133 -6.32 -6.60 -5.20
CA ASP A 133 -6.89 -5.57 -4.34
C ASP A 133 -8.41 -5.39 -4.36
N PHE A 134 -8.90 -4.70 -3.32
CA PHE A 134 -10.32 -4.56 -2.95
C PHE A 134 -11.23 -3.96 -4.04
N HIS A 135 -10.68 -3.31 -5.06
CA HIS A 135 -11.47 -2.80 -6.18
C HIS A 135 -12.10 -3.93 -7.01
N LEU A 136 -11.51 -5.13 -6.93
CA LEU A 136 -11.82 -6.25 -7.82
C LEU A 136 -12.37 -7.48 -7.10
N PHE A 137 -12.97 -7.31 -5.91
CA PHE A 137 -13.56 -8.44 -5.18
C PHE A 137 -14.54 -9.26 -6.03
N PRO A 138 -15.41 -8.67 -6.87
CA PRO A 138 -16.35 -9.44 -7.69
C PRO A 138 -15.73 -10.13 -8.92
N LEU A 139 -14.49 -9.77 -9.29
CA LEU A 139 -13.96 -10.07 -10.61
C LEU A 139 -13.84 -11.58 -10.87
N ALA A 140 -13.44 -12.37 -9.87
CA ALA A 140 -13.34 -13.83 -10.03
C ALA A 140 -14.69 -14.44 -10.42
N ALA A 141 -15.77 -14.09 -9.71
CA ALA A 141 -17.11 -14.56 -10.03
C ALA A 141 -17.58 -14.07 -11.41
N ALA A 142 -17.26 -12.83 -11.78
CA ALA A 142 -17.58 -12.30 -13.11
C ALA A 142 -16.84 -13.06 -14.23
N LEU A 143 -15.57 -13.41 -14.03
CA LEU A 143 -14.78 -14.23 -14.96
C LEU A 143 -15.37 -15.65 -15.09
N ARG A 144 -15.73 -16.29 -13.97
CA ARG A 144 -16.38 -17.61 -13.96
C ARG A 144 -17.71 -17.57 -14.72
N ALA A 145 -18.54 -16.55 -14.48
CA ALA A 145 -19.81 -16.36 -15.18
C ALA A 145 -19.63 -16.15 -16.70
N ALA A 146 -18.50 -15.57 -17.11
CA ALA A 146 -18.13 -15.38 -18.51
C ALA A 146 -17.40 -16.60 -19.13
N GLY A 147 -17.31 -17.73 -18.41
CA GLY A 147 -16.77 -19.00 -18.92
C GLY A 147 -15.29 -19.22 -18.67
N ALA A 148 -14.60 -18.36 -17.92
CA ALA A 148 -13.18 -18.54 -17.59
C ALA A 148 -12.98 -19.77 -16.69
N ARG A 149 -12.09 -20.68 -17.10
CA ARG A 149 -11.75 -21.93 -16.37
C ARG A 149 -10.33 -21.93 -15.79
N GLN A 150 -9.56 -20.89 -16.08
CA GLN A 150 -8.20 -20.66 -15.60
C GLN A 150 -8.13 -20.68 -14.07
N ARG A 151 -6.95 -20.92 -13.52
CA ARG A 151 -6.72 -20.72 -12.08
C ARG A 151 -6.80 -19.23 -11.75
N ILE A 152 -7.48 -18.88 -10.67
CA ILE A 152 -7.70 -17.51 -10.21
C ILE A 152 -7.24 -17.40 -8.75
N GLY A 153 -6.14 -16.69 -8.54
CA GLY A 153 -5.74 -16.20 -7.22
C GLY A 153 -6.20 -14.75 -7.01
N PHE A 154 -6.55 -14.39 -5.78
CA PHE A 154 -6.78 -13.01 -5.37
C PHE A 154 -5.80 -12.62 -4.27
N PHE A 155 -5.24 -11.41 -4.31
CA PHE A 155 -4.42 -10.87 -3.21
C PHE A 155 -4.95 -9.52 -2.72
N LEU A 156 -5.29 -9.44 -1.44
CA LEU A 156 -5.74 -8.22 -0.77
C LEU A 156 -4.55 -7.44 -0.20
N HIS A 157 -4.31 -6.22 -0.70
CA HIS A 157 -3.16 -5.41 -0.28
C HIS A 157 -3.43 -4.57 0.97
N VAL A 158 -4.69 -4.28 1.24
CA VAL A 158 -5.18 -3.55 2.42
C VAL A 158 -5.53 -4.53 3.55
N PRO A 159 -5.77 -4.05 4.79
CA PRO A 159 -6.21 -4.94 5.87
C PRO A 159 -7.57 -5.57 5.58
N PHE A 160 -7.88 -6.67 6.27
CA PHE A 160 -9.23 -7.21 6.35
C PHE A 160 -9.79 -7.05 7.78
N PRO A 161 -10.97 -6.44 7.95
CA PRO A 161 -11.54 -6.18 9.26
C PRO A 161 -12.12 -7.45 9.90
N PRO A 162 -12.24 -7.50 11.24
CA PRO A 162 -12.96 -8.58 11.91
C PRO A 162 -14.40 -8.66 11.41
N LEU A 163 -14.98 -9.86 11.44
CA LEU A 163 -16.30 -10.13 10.89
C LEU A 163 -17.41 -9.16 11.39
N PRO A 164 -17.51 -8.80 12.69
CA PRO A 164 -18.53 -7.85 13.14
C PRO A 164 -18.45 -6.50 12.43
N LEU A 165 -17.24 -6.03 12.13
CA LEU A 165 -17.02 -4.78 11.42
C LEU A 165 -17.34 -4.94 9.92
N PHE A 166 -16.92 -6.04 9.30
CA PHE A 166 -17.22 -6.32 7.90
C PHE A 166 -18.72 -6.44 7.62
N ARG A 167 -19.49 -6.99 8.56
CA ARG A 167 -20.96 -7.11 8.47
C ARG A 167 -21.68 -5.76 8.41
N ALA A 168 -21.03 -4.66 8.77
CA ALA A 168 -21.59 -3.33 8.58
C ALA A 168 -21.75 -2.95 7.10
N LEU A 169 -21.06 -3.64 6.18
CA LEU A 169 -21.24 -3.47 4.74
C LEU A 169 -22.57 -4.11 4.29
N PRO A 170 -23.53 -3.32 3.76
CA PRO A 170 -24.68 -3.88 3.08
C PRO A 170 -24.21 -4.73 1.89
N GLN A 171 -24.86 -5.89 1.68
CA GLN A 171 -24.47 -6.87 0.66
C GLN A 171 -23.13 -7.60 0.91
N CYS A 172 -22.59 -7.58 2.13
CA CYS A 172 -21.36 -8.31 2.49
C CYS A 172 -21.38 -9.79 2.08
N ASN A 173 -22.50 -10.50 2.27
CA ASN A 173 -22.64 -11.91 1.88
C ASN A 173 -22.50 -12.13 0.36
N ILE A 174 -23.01 -11.18 -0.46
CA ILE A 174 -22.84 -11.26 -1.92
C ILE A 174 -21.37 -11.10 -2.27
N LEU A 175 -20.69 -10.13 -1.67
CA LEU A 175 -19.28 -9.86 -1.92
C LEU A 175 -18.37 -11.03 -1.50
N LEU A 176 -18.66 -11.66 -0.35
CA LEU A 176 -17.95 -12.84 0.12
C LEU A 176 -18.16 -14.04 -0.82
N ARG A 177 -19.39 -14.25 -1.30
CA ARG A 177 -19.69 -15.26 -2.32
C ARG A 177 -18.92 -15.02 -3.62
N GLU A 178 -18.84 -13.77 -4.07
CA GLU A 178 -18.14 -13.44 -5.30
C GLU A 178 -16.61 -13.60 -5.16
N LEU A 179 -16.05 -13.25 -4.00
CA LEU A 179 -14.65 -13.51 -3.67
C LEU A 179 -14.37 -15.02 -3.56
N ALA A 180 -15.34 -15.81 -3.08
CA ALA A 180 -15.23 -17.25 -2.96
C ALA A 180 -15.13 -18.00 -4.31
N ALA A 181 -15.26 -17.30 -5.44
CA ALA A 181 -15.00 -17.86 -6.77
C ALA A 181 -13.49 -17.99 -7.11
N CYS A 182 -12.60 -17.54 -6.22
CA CYS A 182 -11.16 -17.72 -6.33
C CYS A 182 -10.73 -19.11 -5.87
N ASP A 183 -9.62 -19.61 -6.44
CA ASP A 183 -9.00 -20.88 -6.02
C ASP A 183 -8.07 -20.68 -4.81
N LEU A 184 -7.54 -19.46 -4.64
CA LEU A 184 -6.74 -19.05 -3.47
C LEU A 184 -6.93 -17.56 -3.19
N VAL A 185 -7.08 -17.21 -1.92
CA VAL A 185 -7.05 -15.80 -1.46
C VAL A 185 -5.82 -15.55 -0.59
N GLY A 186 -5.06 -14.53 -0.92
CA GLY A 186 -3.90 -14.05 -0.17
C GLY A 186 -4.19 -12.75 0.57
N THR A 187 -3.65 -12.62 1.77
CA THR A 187 -3.66 -11.38 2.58
C THR A 187 -2.26 -10.99 3.00
N GLN A 188 -2.09 -9.80 3.57
CA GLN A 188 -0.79 -9.32 4.06
C GLN A 188 -0.34 -10.00 5.34
N THR A 189 -1.25 -10.14 6.31
CA THR A 189 -0.95 -10.67 7.66
C THR A 189 -1.80 -11.90 7.97
N GLU A 190 -1.35 -12.67 8.96
CA GLU A 190 -2.12 -13.82 9.46
C GLU A 190 -3.41 -13.36 10.15
N THR A 191 -3.38 -12.18 10.79
CA THR A 191 -4.58 -11.55 11.36
C THR A 191 -5.64 -11.27 10.29
N ASP A 192 -5.23 -10.70 9.15
CA ASP A 192 -6.14 -10.45 8.03
C ASP A 192 -6.65 -11.76 7.43
N ALA A 193 -5.80 -12.79 7.31
CA ALA A 193 -6.18 -14.11 6.83
C ALA A 193 -7.22 -14.76 7.74
N ALA A 194 -7.01 -14.72 9.06
CA ALA A 194 -7.91 -15.26 10.05
C ALA A 194 -9.29 -14.59 10.00
N ASN A 195 -9.33 -13.25 9.96
CA ASN A 195 -10.57 -12.49 9.83
C ASN A 195 -11.34 -12.84 8.55
N LEU A 196 -10.63 -12.98 7.42
CA LEU A 196 -11.26 -13.32 6.15
C LEU A 196 -11.77 -14.76 6.12
N ARG A 197 -11.02 -15.72 6.69
CA ARG A 197 -11.48 -17.10 6.86
C ARG A 197 -12.76 -17.17 7.68
N GLU A 198 -12.82 -16.41 8.78
CA GLU A 198 -14.02 -16.33 9.60
C GLU A 198 -15.21 -15.77 8.80
N ALA A 199 -15.00 -14.70 8.04
CA ALA A 199 -16.04 -14.09 7.23
C ALA A 199 -16.57 -15.03 6.13
N LEU A 200 -15.68 -15.69 5.38
CA LEU A 200 -16.05 -16.65 4.33
C LEU A 200 -16.81 -17.84 4.91
N ARG A 201 -16.32 -18.44 6.01
CA ARG A 201 -16.99 -19.56 6.68
C ARG A 201 -18.36 -19.16 7.21
N SER A 202 -18.49 -17.97 7.80
CA SER A 202 -19.78 -17.44 8.25
C SER A 202 -20.77 -17.24 7.10
N ALA A 203 -20.30 -17.07 5.86
CA ALA A 203 -21.12 -16.96 4.66
C ALA A 203 -21.34 -18.32 3.96
N GLY A 204 -20.82 -19.42 4.52
CA GLY A 204 -20.97 -20.77 3.99
C GLY A 204 -19.95 -21.18 2.93
N PHE A 205 -18.83 -20.47 2.83
CA PHE A 205 -17.77 -20.75 1.85
C PHE A 205 -16.49 -21.24 2.54
N ASP A 206 -15.86 -22.25 1.95
CA ASP A 206 -14.57 -22.77 2.39
C ASP A 206 -13.56 -22.61 1.26
N VAL A 207 -12.92 -21.44 1.22
CA VAL A 207 -11.89 -21.09 0.22
C VAL A 207 -10.54 -20.99 0.94
N PRO A 208 -9.46 -21.54 0.37
CA PRO A 208 -8.13 -21.37 0.94
C PRO A 208 -7.75 -19.90 1.09
N VAL A 209 -7.41 -19.49 2.31
CA VAL A 209 -6.90 -18.14 2.61
C VAL A 209 -5.57 -18.26 3.36
N ARG A 210 -4.53 -17.57 2.87
CA ARG A 210 -3.18 -17.59 3.46
C ARG A 210 -2.57 -16.19 3.50
N ALA A 211 -1.71 -15.94 4.49
CA ALA A 211 -0.92 -14.70 4.55
C ALA A 211 0.34 -14.81 3.70
N PHE A 212 0.60 -13.78 2.89
CA PHE A 212 1.85 -13.58 2.15
C PHE A 212 2.26 -12.11 2.31
N PRO A 213 3.11 -11.77 3.30
CA PRO A 213 3.49 -10.38 3.54
C PRO A 213 4.32 -9.85 2.38
N ILE A 214 3.84 -8.79 1.71
CA ILE A 214 4.54 -8.22 0.56
C ILE A 214 5.88 -7.58 0.97
N GLY A 215 6.96 -7.97 0.30
CA GLY A 215 8.31 -7.45 0.52
C GLY A 215 8.71 -6.31 -0.43
N ILE A 216 9.99 -5.93 -0.36
CA ILE A 216 10.67 -5.07 -1.34
C ILE A 216 11.96 -5.75 -1.81
N ASP A 217 12.54 -5.27 -2.91
CA ASP A 217 13.95 -5.54 -3.20
C ASP A 217 14.80 -4.61 -2.32
N ALA A 218 15.16 -5.11 -1.13
CA ALA A 218 15.90 -4.35 -0.13
C ALA A 218 17.32 -3.98 -0.62
N GLU A 219 17.95 -4.84 -1.41
CA GLU A 219 19.32 -4.65 -1.91
C GLU A 219 19.37 -3.63 -3.05
N GLU A 220 18.42 -3.69 -3.99
CA GLU A 220 18.26 -2.65 -5.02
C GLU A 220 17.99 -1.29 -4.37
N PHE A 221 17.11 -1.24 -3.37
CA PHE A 221 16.78 0.00 -2.69
C PHE A 221 17.95 0.56 -1.88
N ALA A 222 18.73 -0.29 -1.19
CA ALA A 222 19.93 0.13 -0.47
C ALA A 222 20.96 0.78 -1.42
N ARG A 223 21.21 0.17 -2.58
CA ARG A 223 22.10 0.74 -3.63
C ARG A 223 21.57 2.03 -4.23
N GLU A 224 20.24 2.15 -4.38
CA GLU A 224 19.61 3.40 -4.81
C GLU A 224 19.79 4.50 -3.76
N ALA A 225 19.57 4.19 -2.49
CA ALA A 225 19.73 5.12 -1.36
C ALA A 225 21.18 5.61 -1.22
N GLU A 226 22.17 4.73 -1.36
CA GLU A 226 23.59 5.09 -1.31
C GLU A 226 23.99 6.06 -2.43
N ARG A 227 23.45 5.87 -3.64
CA ARG A 227 23.67 6.81 -4.75
C ARG A 227 22.92 8.12 -4.53
N ALA A 228 21.66 8.03 -4.10
CA ALA A 228 20.77 9.18 -3.95
C ALA A 228 21.20 10.12 -2.81
N VAL A 229 21.77 9.62 -1.72
CA VAL A 229 22.26 10.47 -0.61
C VAL A 229 23.42 11.37 -1.05
N ARG A 230 24.18 10.94 -2.06
CA ARG A 230 25.25 11.74 -2.69
C ARG A 230 24.71 12.69 -3.77
N GLY A 231 23.42 12.63 -4.09
CA GLY A 231 22.76 13.48 -5.09
C GLY A 231 22.54 14.92 -4.62
N PRO A 232 22.26 15.85 -5.55
CA PRO A 232 22.12 17.25 -5.22
C PRO A 232 20.91 17.54 -4.32
N GLU A 233 19.79 16.82 -4.47
CA GLU A 233 18.60 16.96 -3.60
C GLU A 233 18.93 16.63 -2.14
N ALA A 234 19.59 15.50 -1.89
CA ALA A 234 19.95 15.05 -0.54
C ALA A 234 20.98 15.97 0.10
N ARG A 235 21.99 16.45 -0.65
CA ARG A 235 22.96 17.44 -0.15
C ARG A 235 22.30 18.78 0.19
N ARG A 236 21.36 19.26 -0.63
CA ARG A 236 20.59 20.48 -0.34
C ARG A 236 19.76 20.32 0.94
N LEU A 237 19.09 19.17 1.10
CA LEU A 237 18.36 18.88 2.34
C LEU A 237 19.32 18.86 3.54
N ALA A 238 20.41 18.09 3.47
CA ALA A 238 21.40 18.00 4.54
C ALA A 238 21.99 19.36 4.94
N GLY A 239 22.40 20.18 3.96
CA GLY A 239 22.91 21.53 4.21
C GLY A 239 21.86 22.42 4.87
N SER A 240 20.61 22.36 4.44
CA SER A 240 19.51 23.14 5.01
C SER A 240 19.11 22.73 6.44
N LEU A 241 19.53 21.55 6.93
CA LEU A 241 19.28 21.14 8.31
C LEU A 241 20.25 21.81 9.28
N GLY A 242 21.42 22.26 8.82
CA GLY A 242 22.42 22.92 9.67
C GLY A 242 22.91 22.03 10.80
N GLY A 243 23.10 20.73 10.53
CA GLY A 243 23.54 19.73 11.52
C GLY A 243 22.43 19.16 12.42
N ARG A 244 21.19 19.63 12.27
CA ARG A 244 20.02 19.09 13.00
C ARG A 244 19.66 17.69 12.53
N ALA A 245 19.14 16.87 13.45
CA ALA A 245 18.61 15.56 13.13
C ALA A 245 17.34 15.66 12.26
N LEU A 246 17.19 14.72 11.33
CA LEU A 246 16.02 14.60 10.47
C LEU A 246 15.12 13.46 10.95
N ILE A 247 13.85 13.79 11.21
CA ILE A 247 12.76 12.82 11.28
C ILE A 247 12.04 12.86 9.94
N LEU A 248 11.80 11.71 9.34
CA LEU A 248 11.18 11.61 8.02
C LEU A 248 9.86 10.85 8.09
N GLY A 249 8.79 11.49 7.63
CA GLY A 249 7.51 10.86 7.34
C GLY A 249 7.20 10.96 5.84
N VAL A 250 6.83 9.83 5.22
CA VAL A 250 6.50 9.77 3.79
C VAL A 250 5.23 8.95 3.62
N ASP A 251 4.16 9.59 3.19
CA ASP A 251 2.87 8.92 3.00
C ASP A 251 2.07 9.60 1.88
N ARG A 252 1.06 8.95 1.36
CA ARG A 252 0.02 9.68 0.63
C ARG A 252 -0.80 10.48 1.65
N LEU A 253 -1.34 11.62 1.24
CA LEU A 253 -2.32 12.34 2.06
C LEU A 253 -3.59 11.48 2.12
N ASP A 254 -3.72 10.68 3.19
CA ASP A 254 -4.79 9.70 3.39
C ASP A 254 -5.04 9.52 4.89
N TYR A 255 -6.32 9.41 5.29
CA TYR A 255 -6.72 9.35 6.69
C TYR A 255 -6.29 8.07 7.40
N SER A 256 -5.96 7.00 6.66
CA SER A 256 -5.37 5.78 7.22
C SER A 256 -3.96 6.00 7.78
N LYS A 257 -3.26 7.06 7.34
CA LYS A 257 -1.82 7.26 7.61
C LYS A 257 -1.50 7.96 8.92
N GLY A 258 -2.53 8.32 9.70
CA GLY A 258 -2.35 8.91 11.03
C GLY A 258 -1.53 10.20 11.01
N LEU A 259 -1.58 10.97 9.92
CA LEU A 259 -0.80 12.20 9.76
C LEU A 259 -1.10 13.23 10.87
N PRO A 260 -2.37 13.46 11.27
CA PRO A 260 -2.65 14.36 12.39
C PRO A 260 -2.05 13.86 13.71
N GLN A 261 -2.16 12.56 13.98
CA GLN A 261 -1.59 11.90 15.16
C GLN A 261 -0.07 12.04 15.18
N ARG A 262 0.58 11.86 14.02
CA ARG A 262 2.02 12.05 13.85
C ARG A 262 2.46 13.47 14.20
N LEU A 263 1.79 14.48 13.65
CA LEU A 263 2.11 15.88 13.95
C LEU A 263 1.88 16.20 15.43
N ARG A 264 0.80 15.69 16.03
CA ARG A 264 0.56 15.83 17.48
C ARG A 264 1.65 15.14 18.31
N GLY A 265 2.11 13.95 17.91
CA GLY A 265 3.20 13.25 18.58
C GLY A 265 4.53 13.99 18.49
N PHE A 266 4.82 14.60 17.34
CA PHE A 266 5.99 15.48 17.20
C PHE A 266 5.86 16.76 18.05
N ALA A 267 4.68 17.37 18.11
CA ALA A 267 4.44 18.49 19.03
C ALA A 267 4.63 18.08 20.50
N ALA A 268 4.13 16.90 20.88
CA ALA A 268 4.33 16.34 22.21
C ALA A 268 5.82 16.08 22.52
N LEU A 269 6.62 15.62 21.55
CA LEU A 269 8.08 15.52 21.69
C LEU A 269 8.68 16.88 22.06
N LEU A 270 8.37 17.94 21.30
CA LEU A 270 8.93 19.28 21.56
C LEU A 270 8.48 19.87 22.90
N ARG A 271 7.27 19.54 23.36
CA ARG A 271 6.75 19.97 24.66
C ARG A 271 7.40 19.22 25.82
N ARG A 272 7.48 17.88 25.75
CA ARG A 272 7.90 17.01 26.86
C ARG A 272 9.41 16.85 26.96
N PHE A 273 10.11 16.93 25.83
CA PHE A 273 11.55 16.74 25.71
C PHE A 273 12.17 17.99 25.05
N PRO A 274 12.23 19.13 25.77
CA PRO A 274 12.65 20.42 25.23
C PRO A 274 14.10 20.42 24.72
N GLU A 275 14.94 19.46 25.12
CA GLU A 275 16.30 19.27 24.63
C GLU A 275 16.40 19.03 23.12
N HIS A 276 15.30 18.63 22.46
CA HIS A 276 15.22 18.44 21.01
C HIS A 276 14.87 19.72 20.24
N ARG A 277 14.38 20.78 20.92
CA ARG A 277 14.04 22.05 20.27
C ARG A 277 15.27 22.67 19.62
N GLY A 278 15.14 23.12 18.38
CA GLY A 278 16.25 23.64 17.58
C GLY A 278 17.27 22.57 17.13
N ARG A 279 17.12 21.29 17.53
CA ARG A 279 18.05 20.20 17.21
C ARG A 279 17.48 19.15 16.27
N VAL A 280 16.17 19.13 16.07
CA VAL A 280 15.49 18.17 15.21
C VAL A 280 14.48 18.86 14.30
N THR A 281 14.29 18.35 13.08
CA THR A 281 13.25 18.79 12.15
C THR A 281 12.50 17.58 11.62
N LEU A 282 11.16 17.66 11.61
CA LEU A 282 10.30 16.72 10.92
C LEU A 282 10.11 17.16 9.46
N LEU A 283 10.54 16.35 8.50
CA LEU A 283 10.13 16.45 7.11
C LEU A 283 8.97 15.48 6.85
N GLN A 284 7.80 16.02 6.54
CA GLN A 284 6.64 15.24 6.13
C GLN A 284 6.36 15.46 4.64
N VAL A 285 6.55 14.41 3.85
CA VAL A 285 6.18 14.37 2.43
C VAL A 285 4.82 13.68 2.31
N ALA A 286 3.84 14.42 1.80
CA ALA A 286 2.45 13.99 1.70
C ALA A 286 1.81 14.41 0.36
N PRO A 287 2.20 13.80 -0.78
CA PRO A 287 1.56 14.07 -2.07
C PRO A 287 0.05 13.98 -1.99
N VAL A 288 -0.62 14.98 -2.56
CA VAL A 288 -2.08 15.02 -2.66
C VAL A 288 -2.57 13.78 -3.42
N SER A 289 -3.52 13.08 -2.83
CA SER A 289 -4.22 11.95 -3.45
C SER A 289 -5.72 12.22 -3.37
N ARG A 290 -6.47 11.85 -4.43
CA ARG A 290 -7.95 11.88 -4.42
C ARG A 290 -8.54 13.23 -3.98
N GLY A 291 -8.01 14.33 -4.53
CA GLY A 291 -8.34 15.69 -4.11
C GLY A 291 -9.82 16.07 -4.25
N ASP A 292 -10.57 15.34 -5.07
CA ASP A 292 -12.00 15.58 -5.29
C ASP A 292 -12.89 15.02 -4.16
N VAL A 293 -12.35 14.14 -3.31
CA VAL A 293 -13.08 13.50 -2.21
C VAL A 293 -13.10 14.41 -0.98
N VAL A 294 -14.29 14.65 -0.41
CA VAL A 294 -14.53 15.62 0.68
C VAL A 294 -13.63 15.36 1.89
N GLN A 295 -13.51 14.10 2.31
CA GLN A 295 -12.74 13.66 3.46
C GLN A 295 -11.24 14.00 3.32
N TYR A 296 -10.70 13.93 2.09
CA TYR A 296 -9.29 14.27 1.82
C TYR A 296 -9.03 15.78 1.89
N ARG A 297 -10.01 16.59 1.47
CA ARG A 297 -9.93 18.06 1.60
C ARG A 297 -9.98 18.50 3.06
N ALA A 298 -10.84 17.88 3.86
CA ALA A 298 -10.93 18.15 5.30
C ALA A 298 -9.62 17.77 6.01
N LEU A 299 -9.07 16.59 5.74
CA LEU A 299 -7.80 16.14 6.29
C LEU A 299 -6.65 17.10 5.92
N ARG A 300 -6.60 17.59 4.68
CA ARG A 300 -5.58 18.55 4.26
C ARG A 300 -5.64 19.84 5.08
N ARG A 301 -6.83 20.40 5.30
CA ARG A 301 -7.01 21.61 6.11
C ARG A 301 -6.52 21.40 7.54
N GLU A 302 -6.90 20.29 8.17
CA GLU A 302 -6.43 19.94 9.52
C GLU A 302 -4.89 19.87 9.57
N LEU A 303 -4.25 19.27 8.56
CA LEU A 303 -2.79 19.15 8.51
C LEU A 303 -2.09 20.48 8.28
N ASP A 304 -2.62 21.34 7.40
CA ASP A 304 -2.09 22.68 7.16
C ASP A 304 -2.17 23.53 8.45
N GLU A 305 -3.29 23.47 9.17
CA GLU A 305 -3.48 24.14 10.47
C GLU A 305 -2.54 23.59 11.56
N LEU A 306 -2.42 22.26 11.68
CA LEU A 306 -1.54 21.62 12.65
C LEU A 306 -0.07 21.99 12.41
N ALA A 307 0.39 21.91 11.16
CA ALA A 307 1.75 22.26 10.80
C ALA A 307 2.04 23.75 11.07
N GLY A 308 1.11 24.64 10.69
CA GLY A 308 1.22 26.07 10.96
C GLY A 308 1.30 26.38 12.46
N ARG A 309 0.44 25.76 13.27
CA ARG A 309 0.44 25.93 14.72
C ARG A 309 1.75 25.47 15.36
N ILE A 310 2.23 24.27 15.01
CA ILE A 310 3.49 23.73 15.56
C ILE A 310 4.68 24.64 15.22
N ASN A 311 4.74 25.12 13.97
CA ASN A 311 5.79 26.02 13.54
C ASN A 311 5.70 27.39 14.22
N GLY A 312 4.50 27.92 14.47
CA GLY A 312 4.31 29.18 15.20
C GLY A 312 4.63 29.07 16.69
N GLU A 313 4.35 27.93 17.33
CA GLU A 313 4.56 27.71 18.76
C GLU A 313 6.03 27.39 19.11
N HIS A 314 6.72 26.66 18.24
CA HIS A 314 8.06 26.16 18.54
C HIS A 314 9.16 26.66 17.60
N GLY A 315 8.81 27.27 16.46
CA GLY A 315 9.80 27.73 15.49
C GLY A 315 10.68 28.87 16.03
N ASP A 316 11.81 29.06 15.36
CA ASP A 316 12.75 30.14 15.60
C ASP A 316 13.18 30.75 14.26
N ILE A 317 13.89 31.88 14.28
CA ILE A 317 14.34 32.62 13.09
C ILE A 317 15.11 31.71 12.11
N ASP A 318 15.89 30.77 12.65
CA ASP A 318 16.73 29.86 11.88
C ASP A 318 16.21 28.40 11.88
N TRP A 319 15.02 28.15 12.42
CA TRP A 319 14.50 26.80 12.61
C TRP A 319 12.99 26.68 12.35
N VAL A 320 12.65 25.83 11.37
CA VAL A 320 11.27 25.39 11.10
C VAL A 320 11.11 23.95 11.60
N PRO A 321 10.34 23.71 12.67
CA PRO A 321 10.18 22.38 13.26
C PRO A 321 9.56 21.35 12.30
N VAL A 322 8.50 21.74 11.58
CA VAL A 322 7.76 20.88 10.63
C VAL A 322 7.88 21.43 9.22
N ARG A 323 8.61 20.71 8.37
CA ARG A 323 8.67 20.94 6.93
C ARG A 323 7.59 20.08 6.25
N TRP A 324 6.48 20.71 5.90
CA TRP A 324 5.32 20.08 5.27
C TRP A 324 5.35 20.23 3.74
N MET A 325 5.36 19.11 3.01
CA MET A 325 5.47 19.09 1.55
C MET A 325 4.32 18.28 0.92
N THR A 326 3.42 18.94 0.18
CA THR A 326 2.28 18.29 -0.48
C THR A 326 2.53 17.86 -1.93
N ARG A 327 3.77 18.03 -2.40
CA ARG A 327 4.19 17.65 -3.76
C ARG A 327 4.78 16.25 -3.77
N ALA A 328 4.58 15.55 -4.89
CA ALA A 328 5.22 14.26 -5.12
C ALA A 328 6.74 14.44 -5.21
N VAL A 329 7.47 13.57 -4.51
CA VAL A 329 8.92 13.47 -4.59
C VAL A 329 9.25 12.13 -5.24
N PRO A 330 10.16 12.09 -6.23
CA PRO A 330 10.56 10.83 -6.87
C PRO A 330 11.08 9.83 -5.84
N ARG A 331 10.72 8.55 -6.00
CA ARG A 331 11.15 7.45 -5.12
C ARG A 331 12.67 7.40 -4.95
N ALA A 332 13.43 7.60 -6.03
CA ALA A 332 14.88 7.67 -6.00
C ALA A 332 15.41 8.77 -5.07
N THR A 333 14.80 9.95 -5.09
CA THR A 333 15.16 11.05 -4.18
C THR A 333 14.78 10.71 -2.74
N LEU A 334 13.61 10.11 -2.53
CA LEU A 334 13.17 9.66 -1.21
C LEU A 334 14.12 8.63 -0.60
N ALA A 335 14.70 7.71 -1.39
CA ALA A 335 15.70 6.76 -0.91
C ALA A 335 16.91 7.47 -0.25
N GLY A 336 17.38 8.57 -0.85
CA GLY A 336 18.43 9.41 -0.26
C GLY A 336 17.99 10.12 1.04
N PHE A 337 16.73 10.57 1.11
CA PHE A 337 16.18 11.15 2.33
C PHE A 337 16.01 10.13 3.46
N HIS A 338 15.59 8.90 3.14
CA HIS A 338 15.53 7.80 4.10
C HIS A 338 16.90 7.50 4.69
N ARG A 339 17.95 7.45 3.86
CA ARG A 339 19.33 7.23 4.32
C ARG A 339 19.88 8.38 5.17
N LEU A 340 19.44 9.61 4.90
CA LEU A 340 19.84 10.79 5.68
C LEU A 340 19.12 10.88 7.03
N ALA A 341 17.89 10.35 7.12
CA ALA A 341 17.03 10.49 8.28
C ALA A 341 17.53 9.69 9.48
N ARG A 342 17.60 10.35 10.65
CA ARG A 342 17.92 9.71 11.92
C ARG A 342 16.76 8.84 12.40
N VAL A 343 15.53 9.28 12.12
CA VAL A 343 14.31 8.56 12.50
C VAL A 343 13.36 8.47 11.31
N GLY A 344 12.90 7.26 11.00
CA GLY A 344 11.76 7.03 10.12
C GLY A 344 10.50 6.98 10.97
N LEU A 345 9.53 7.85 10.70
CA LEU A 345 8.31 7.95 11.50
C LEU A 345 7.12 7.48 10.67
N VAL A 346 6.69 6.24 10.92
CA VAL A 346 5.64 5.55 10.15
C VAL A 346 4.51 5.17 11.10
N THR A 347 3.55 6.07 11.27
CA THR A 347 2.50 5.95 12.30
C THR A 347 1.07 5.85 11.72
N PRO A 348 0.77 4.94 10.78
CA PRO A 348 -0.58 4.80 10.27
C PRO A 348 -1.55 4.32 11.35
N MET A 349 -2.80 4.80 11.29
CA MET A 349 -3.91 4.32 12.13
C MET A 349 -4.25 2.86 11.80
N ARG A 350 -4.14 2.48 10.52
CA ARG A 350 -4.28 1.10 10.03
C ARG A 350 -3.62 1.00 8.67
N ASP A 351 -2.82 -0.03 8.42
CA ASP A 351 -2.16 -0.23 7.14
C ASP A 351 -1.94 -1.72 6.88
N GLY A 352 -2.24 -2.19 5.66
CA GLY A 352 -2.11 -3.62 5.33
C GLY A 352 -0.67 -4.10 5.43
N MET A 353 0.30 -3.25 5.12
CA MET A 353 1.73 -3.57 5.26
C MET A 353 2.56 -2.35 5.62
N ASN A 354 2.51 -1.30 4.78
CA ASN A 354 3.41 -0.14 4.77
C ASN A 354 4.84 -0.43 4.25
N LEU A 355 5.02 -0.27 2.93
CA LEU A 355 6.34 -0.45 2.30
C LEU A 355 7.34 0.67 2.64
N VAL A 356 6.87 1.85 3.05
CA VAL A 356 7.76 2.97 3.43
C VAL A 356 8.58 2.60 4.67
N ALA A 357 8.00 1.84 5.60
CA ALA A 357 8.74 1.29 6.74
C ALA A 357 9.90 0.38 6.28
N LYS A 358 9.62 -0.54 5.35
CA LYS A 358 10.62 -1.46 4.79
C LYS A 358 11.70 -0.70 4.01
N GLU A 359 11.29 0.28 3.21
CA GLU A 359 12.19 1.16 2.45
C GLU A 359 13.10 1.98 3.39
N PHE A 360 12.58 2.51 4.50
CA PHE A 360 13.41 3.21 5.48
C PHE A 360 14.51 2.31 6.04
N VAL A 361 14.19 1.09 6.48
CA VAL A 361 15.20 0.14 7.01
C VAL A 361 16.22 -0.23 5.94
N ALA A 362 15.76 -0.53 4.71
CA ALA A 362 16.64 -0.91 3.60
C ALA A 362 17.60 0.22 3.17
N ALA A 363 17.19 1.48 3.31
CA ALA A 363 18.02 2.63 2.92
C ALA A 363 19.19 2.92 3.88
N GLN A 364 19.17 2.40 5.11
CA GLN A 364 20.10 2.80 6.16
C GLN A 364 21.56 2.40 5.87
N ASP A 365 22.47 3.16 6.47
CA ASP A 365 23.89 2.80 6.53
C ASP A 365 24.12 1.79 7.66
N ALA A 366 24.74 0.65 7.36
CA ALA A 366 25.05 -0.37 8.35
C ALA A 366 25.95 0.15 9.50
N ALA A 367 26.82 1.13 9.21
CA ALA A 367 27.72 1.69 10.22
C ALA A 367 27.01 2.63 11.20
N ASP A 368 26.04 3.39 10.72
CA ASP A 368 25.28 4.38 11.48
C ASP A 368 23.78 4.41 11.11
N PRO A 369 23.02 3.33 11.34
CA PRO A 369 21.63 3.25 10.88
C PRO A 369 20.69 4.09 11.73
N GLY A 370 19.73 4.77 11.12
CA GLY A 370 18.62 5.41 11.82
C GLY A 370 17.69 4.40 12.52
N VAL A 371 16.70 4.92 13.24
CA VAL A 371 15.72 4.12 13.99
C VAL A 371 14.34 4.27 13.36
N LEU A 372 13.64 3.15 13.19
CA LEU A 372 12.25 3.15 12.75
C LEU A 372 11.32 3.24 13.96
N VAL A 373 10.46 4.25 13.99
CA VAL A 373 9.29 4.33 14.89
C VAL A 373 8.07 3.95 14.06
N LEU A 374 7.40 2.86 14.44
CA LEU A 374 6.39 2.18 13.63
C LEU A 374 5.08 2.01 14.41
N SER A 375 3.95 2.27 13.76
CA SER A 375 2.64 1.93 14.32
C SER A 375 2.50 0.43 14.53
N CYS A 376 2.00 0.01 15.69
CA CYS A 376 1.58 -1.37 15.93
C CYS A 376 0.41 -1.83 15.04
N PHE A 377 -0.23 -0.92 14.29
CA PHE A 377 -1.33 -1.21 13.36
C PHE A 377 -0.91 -1.25 11.87
N ALA A 378 0.39 -1.21 11.59
CA ALA A 378 0.91 -1.52 10.25
C ALA A 378 1.27 -3.00 10.14
N GLY A 379 0.91 -3.67 9.04
CA GLY A 379 1.28 -5.08 8.84
C GLY A 379 2.79 -5.35 8.93
N ALA A 380 3.64 -4.38 8.56
CA ALA A 380 5.09 -4.50 8.71
C ALA A 380 5.56 -4.65 10.16
N ALA A 381 4.74 -4.32 11.15
CA ALA A 381 5.06 -4.50 12.57
C ALA A 381 5.15 -5.98 12.98
N GLU A 382 4.52 -6.90 12.23
CA GLU A 382 4.67 -8.35 12.46
C GLU A 382 6.10 -8.84 12.10
N GLU A 383 6.76 -8.15 11.17
CA GLU A 383 8.08 -8.51 10.63
C GLU A 383 9.23 -7.67 11.22
N LEU A 384 9.04 -6.35 11.38
CA LEU A 384 10.07 -5.38 11.77
C LEU A 384 10.16 -5.21 13.30
N ARG A 385 10.60 -6.26 13.99
CA ARG A 385 10.66 -6.30 15.47
C ARG A 385 11.77 -5.42 16.07
N GLY A 386 12.72 -4.95 15.26
CA GLY A 386 13.73 -3.98 15.67
C GLY A 386 13.18 -2.56 15.82
N ALA A 387 12.04 -2.25 15.19
CA ALA A 387 11.38 -0.97 15.29
C ALA A 387 10.92 -0.65 16.73
N ILE A 388 10.81 0.64 17.04
CA ILE A 388 10.08 1.09 18.23
C ILE A 388 8.61 1.14 17.87
N LEU A 389 7.85 0.17 18.37
CA LEU A 389 6.41 0.12 18.15
C LEU A 389 5.71 1.16 19.02
N VAL A 390 4.77 1.90 18.43
CA VAL A 390 3.96 2.89 19.12
C VAL A 390 2.49 2.71 18.77
N ASN A 391 1.61 3.00 19.72
CA ASN A 391 0.18 3.17 19.44
C ASN A 391 -0.08 4.61 18.91
N PRO A 392 -0.47 4.80 17.63
CA PRO A 392 -0.70 6.13 17.08
C PRO A 392 -1.88 6.88 17.70
N HIS A 393 -2.73 6.21 18.50
CA HIS A 393 -3.79 6.88 19.26
C HIS A 393 -3.25 7.67 20.47
N ASP A 394 -2.02 7.41 20.89
CA ASP A 394 -1.36 8.08 22.01
C ASP A 394 -0.22 8.99 21.48
N PRO A 395 -0.44 10.32 21.37
CA PRO A 395 0.60 11.25 20.96
C PRO A 395 1.79 11.28 21.92
N ASP A 396 1.57 10.99 23.20
CA ASP A 396 2.61 10.98 24.22
C ASP A 396 3.49 9.72 24.06
N GLU A 397 2.93 8.56 23.71
CA GLU A 397 3.70 7.36 23.33
C GLU A 397 4.52 7.59 22.05
N ILE A 398 3.97 8.27 21.03
CA ILE A 398 4.76 8.67 19.85
C ILE A 398 5.94 9.55 20.27
N ALA A 399 5.73 10.53 21.17
CA ALA A 399 6.78 11.41 21.65
C ALA A 399 7.88 10.64 22.41
N GLU A 400 7.52 9.68 23.24
CA GLU A 400 8.46 8.80 23.95
C GLU A 400 9.26 7.94 22.99
N GLY A 401 8.60 7.33 22.00
CA GLY A 401 9.26 6.55 20.96
C GLY A 401 10.22 7.39 20.11
N LEU A 402 9.84 8.63 19.78
CA LEU A 402 10.72 9.58 19.10
C LEU A 402 11.92 9.97 19.95
N ASN A 403 11.72 10.26 21.24
CA ASN A 403 12.81 10.58 22.15
C ASN A 403 13.79 9.41 22.24
N ALA A 404 13.28 8.21 22.50
CA ALA A 404 14.08 6.99 22.57
C ALA A 404 14.87 6.76 21.27
N ALA A 405 14.25 6.95 20.10
CA ALA A 405 14.91 6.84 18.80
C ALA A 405 16.06 7.85 18.61
N LEU A 406 15.86 9.11 19.05
CA LEU A 406 16.84 10.20 18.88
C LEU A 406 18.07 10.04 19.80
N VAL A 407 17.88 9.53 21.01
CA VAL A 407 18.98 9.34 21.98
C VAL A 407 19.59 7.94 21.94
N MET A 408 19.12 7.06 21.05
CA MET A 408 19.53 5.66 21.00
C MET A 408 21.03 5.50 20.69
N PRO A 409 21.78 4.76 21.54
CA PRO A 409 23.19 4.48 21.30
C PRO A 409 23.42 3.73 19.98
N ALA A 410 24.56 4.00 19.33
CA ALA A 410 24.88 3.42 18.02
C ALA A 410 24.93 1.89 18.02
N SER A 411 25.32 1.25 19.13
CA SER A 411 25.32 -0.21 19.28
C SER A 411 23.90 -0.80 19.21
N GLU A 412 22.95 -0.19 19.91
CA GLU A 412 21.55 -0.63 19.89
C GLU A 412 20.90 -0.40 18.52
N ARG A 413 21.16 0.76 17.89
CA ARG A 413 20.67 1.06 16.54
C ARG A 413 21.11 0.00 15.53
N ARG A 414 22.40 -0.36 15.55
CA ARG A 414 22.95 -1.42 14.69
C ARG A 414 22.34 -2.79 14.98
N ALA A 415 22.13 -3.14 16.24
CA ALA A 415 21.53 -4.42 16.62
C ALA A 415 20.10 -4.55 16.09
N ARG A 416 19.27 -3.52 16.30
CA ARG A 416 17.88 -3.46 15.80
C ARG A 416 17.83 -3.54 14.28
N TRP A 417 18.61 -2.70 13.61
CA TRP A 417 18.69 -2.68 12.15
C TRP A 417 19.13 -4.02 11.55
N THR A 418 20.11 -4.69 12.18
CA THR A 418 20.62 -6.00 11.71
C THR A 418 19.52 -7.07 11.71
N GLY A 419 18.67 -7.09 12.73
CA GLY A 419 17.51 -7.98 12.77
C GLY A 419 16.52 -7.70 11.65
N ASP A 420 16.12 -6.43 11.50
CA ASP A 420 15.10 -6.03 10.53
C ASP A 420 15.58 -6.21 9.07
N ILE A 421 16.82 -5.85 8.74
CA ILE A 421 17.34 -6.00 7.38
C ILE A 421 17.46 -7.48 6.97
N ALA A 422 17.76 -8.38 7.92
CA ALA A 422 17.79 -9.81 7.65
C ALA A 422 16.39 -10.36 7.31
N VAL A 423 15.34 -9.85 7.96
CA VAL A 423 13.95 -10.20 7.63
C VAL A 423 13.60 -9.69 6.23
N LEU A 424 13.93 -8.43 5.90
CA LEU A 424 13.63 -7.86 4.58
C LEU A 424 14.33 -8.58 3.42
N ARG A 425 15.56 -9.06 3.63
CA ARG A 425 16.30 -9.84 2.64
C ARG A 425 15.67 -11.20 2.37
N ARG A 426 15.14 -11.84 3.42
CA ARG A 426 14.48 -13.15 3.30
C ARG A 426 13.07 -13.02 2.70
N ASN A 427 12.31 -12.02 3.16
CA ASN A 427 10.93 -11.78 2.75
C ASN A 427 10.88 -10.68 1.70
N SER A 428 11.53 -10.92 0.56
CA SER A 428 11.59 -9.99 -0.57
C SER A 428 10.28 -9.94 -1.36
N ALA A 429 10.15 -8.96 -2.26
CA ALA A 429 9.03 -8.93 -3.20
C ALA A 429 8.99 -10.18 -4.11
N ALA A 430 10.16 -10.72 -4.47
CA ALA A 430 10.29 -11.97 -5.21
C ALA A 430 9.71 -13.14 -4.42
N ALA A 431 10.15 -13.30 -3.16
CA ALA A 431 9.71 -14.38 -2.28
C ALA A 431 8.20 -14.32 -2.03
N TRP A 432 7.63 -13.12 -1.92
CA TRP A 432 6.17 -12.91 -1.85
C TRP A 432 5.46 -13.46 -3.10
N ALA A 433 5.91 -13.07 -4.30
CA ALA A 433 5.27 -13.48 -5.53
C ALA A 433 5.44 -14.98 -5.81
N GLU A 434 6.64 -15.52 -5.60
CA GLU A 434 6.93 -16.95 -5.74
C GLU A 434 6.12 -17.78 -4.76
N GLY A 435 6.06 -17.37 -3.49
CA GLY A 435 5.29 -18.05 -2.45
C GLY A 435 3.80 -18.10 -2.76
N PHE A 436 3.22 -16.98 -3.23
CA PHE A 436 1.81 -16.95 -3.63
C PHE A 436 1.55 -17.84 -4.86
N LEU A 437 2.38 -17.73 -5.89
CA LEU A 437 2.18 -18.46 -7.15
C LEU A 437 2.42 -19.97 -6.97
N ALA A 438 3.36 -20.37 -6.11
CA ALA A 438 3.56 -21.76 -5.73
C ALA A 438 2.32 -22.31 -4.99
N ALA A 439 1.81 -21.57 -4.01
CA ALA A 439 0.59 -21.97 -3.30
C ALA A 439 -0.64 -22.04 -4.22
N LEU A 440 -0.77 -21.13 -5.18
CA LEU A 440 -1.84 -21.17 -6.18
C LEU A 440 -1.69 -22.39 -7.12
N ALA A 441 -0.46 -22.80 -7.43
CA ALA A 441 -0.21 -23.98 -8.25
C ALA A 441 -0.56 -25.30 -7.53
N GLU A 442 -0.43 -25.36 -6.20
CA GLU A 442 -0.79 -26.53 -5.37
C GLU A 442 -2.28 -26.87 -5.42
N HIS A 443 -3.15 -25.87 -5.63
CA HIS A 443 -4.62 -26.04 -5.67
C HIS A 443 -5.11 -26.51 -7.06
N ALA A 444 -4.26 -27.20 -7.81
CA ALA A 444 -4.60 -27.71 -9.14
C ALA A 444 -5.62 -28.87 -9.07
N ALA A 445 -6.87 -28.52 -9.40
CA ALA A 445 -7.92 -29.34 -10.02
C ALA A 445 -8.08 -30.80 -9.51
N GLU A 446 -8.98 -31.01 -8.54
CA GLU A 446 -9.95 -32.08 -8.75
C GLU A 446 -10.89 -31.62 -9.88
N PRO A 447 -11.08 -32.40 -10.96
CA PRO A 447 -12.07 -32.06 -11.98
C PRO A 447 -13.42 -31.93 -11.28
N ALA A 448 -14.14 -30.84 -11.56
CA ALA A 448 -15.46 -30.57 -11.03
C ALA A 448 -16.28 -31.86 -11.02
N ARG A 449 -16.66 -32.34 -9.83
CA ARG A 449 -17.69 -33.37 -9.72
C ARG A 449 -18.89 -32.83 -10.50
N ALA A 450 -19.29 -33.58 -11.52
CA ALA A 450 -20.55 -33.38 -12.21
C ALA A 450 -21.69 -33.61 -11.22
N GLY A 451 -21.94 -32.61 -10.37
CA GLY A 451 -23.14 -32.52 -9.55
C GLY A 451 -24.16 -31.76 -10.38
N GLY A 452 -25.07 -32.51 -11.00
CA GLY A 452 -26.23 -31.94 -11.68
C GLY A 452 -27.00 -31.00 -10.75
N TRP A 453 -27.33 -29.84 -11.29
CA TRP A 453 -28.47 -29.05 -10.83
C TRP A 453 -29.65 -29.33 -11.75
#